data_AF-A0A8T2ZLR7-F1
#
_entry.id   AF-A0A8T2ZLR7-F1
#
_cell.length_a   1.000
_cell.length_b   1.000
_cell.length_c   1.000
_cell.angle_alpha   90.00
_cell.angle_beta   90.00
_cell.angle_gamma   90.00
#
_symmetry.space_group_name_H-M   'P 1'
#
loop_
_entity.id
_entity.type
_entity.pdbx_description
1 polymer ?
#
loop_
_entity_poly.entity_id
_entity_poly.type
_entity_poly.pdbx_seq_one_letter_code
_entity_poly.pdbx_strand_id
1 'polypeptide(L)'
;MKLNHFLDHSFFSGFLTIYSSLNIIKADREEAKAKAKPKMKIAVITTATIFVVLGILVASYCLWKNKAKCADRMENYRKNDHEIDDGQKEDLELPHFEFTAVANATNNFSINNKLGEGGYGPVYGGMLEDGQEIAVKRLSRSSGQGLK
;
A
#
# COMPACT_ATOMS: atom_id res chain seq x y z
N MET A 1 14.04 -86.93 -22.17
CA MET A 1 13.64 -85.81 -21.29
C MET A 1 14.73 -84.74 -21.26
N LYS A 2 14.86 -83.94 -22.33
CA LYS A 2 15.77 -82.78 -22.44
C LYS A 2 15.21 -81.85 -23.52
N LEU A 3 14.09 -81.19 -23.25
CA LEU A 3 13.57 -80.15 -24.17
C LEU A 3 12.92 -78.96 -23.47
N ASN A 4 12.95 -78.88 -22.13
CA ASN A 4 12.33 -77.77 -21.38
C ASN A 4 13.35 -76.90 -20.62
N HIS A 5 14.66 -77.18 -20.69
CA HIS A 5 15.68 -76.42 -19.98
C HIS A 5 16.47 -75.43 -20.87
N PHE A 6 16.25 -75.47 -22.19
CA PHE A 6 16.96 -74.58 -23.13
C PHE A 6 16.15 -73.32 -23.49
N LEU A 7 14.83 -73.35 -23.28
CA LEU A 7 13.93 -72.24 -23.59
C LEU A 7 13.82 -71.18 -22.48
N ASP A 8 14.42 -71.41 -21.30
CA ASP A 8 14.32 -70.44 -20.18
C ASP A 8 15.49 -69.42 -20.22
N HIS A 9 16.68 -69.86 -20.62
CA HIS A 9 17.88 -69.01 -20.58
C HIS A 9 17.89 -67.92 -21.66
N SER A 10 17.31 -68.17 -22.84
CA SER A 10 17.19 -67.19 -23.93
C SER A 10 16.09 -66.15 -23.68
N PHE A 11 15.02 -66.54 -22.99
CA PHE A 11 13.96 -65.63 -22.58
C PHE A 11 14.42 -64.71 -21.44
N PHE A 12 15.13 -65.25 -20.46
CA PHE A 12 15.65 -64.46 -19.33
C PHE A 12 16.74 -63.46 -19.76
N SER A 13 17.65 -63.85 -20.66
CA SER A 13 18.68 -62.94 -21.19
C SER A 13 18.09 -61.81 -22.05
N GLY A 14 17.06 -62.11 -22.85
CA GLY A 14 16.33 -61.11 -23.62
C GLY A 14 15.63 -60.10 -22.72
N PHE A 15 14.96 -60.55 -21.67
CA PHE A 15 14.30 -59.67 -20.69
C PHE A 15 15.30 -58.76 -19.97
N LEU A 16 16.44 -59.30 -19.54
CA LEU A 16 17.48 -58.53 -18.87
C LEU A 16 18.10 -57.47 -19.79
N THR A 17 18.28 -57.79 -21.06
CA THR A 17 18.78 -56.84 -22.08
C THR A 17 17.80 -55.71 -22.34
N ILE A 18 16.50 -56.02 -22.44
CA ILE A 18 15.46 -54.99 -22.62
C ILE A 18 15.38 -54.10 -21.38
N TYR A 19 15.48 -54.69 -20.17
CA TYR A 19 15.44 -53.93 -18.92
C TYR A 19 16.64 -52.99 -18.76
N SER A 20 17.84 -53.45 -19.10
CA SER A 20 19.05 -52.63 -19.04
C SER A 20 19.00 -51.51 -20.08
N SER A 21 18.60 -51.79 -21.33
CA SER A 21 18.41 -50.76 -22.35
C SER A 21 17.33 -49.74 -21.96
N LEU A 22 16.23 -50.17 -21.35
CA LEU A 22 15.17 -49.26 -20.89
C LEU A 22 15.64 -48.35 -19.75
N ASN A 23 16.44 -48.88 -18.82
CA ASN A 23 17.03 -48.07 -17.75
C ASN A 23 18.05 -47.06 -18.27
N ILE A 24 18.87 -47.44 -19.26
CA ILE A 24 19.82 -46.51 -19.92
C ILE A 24 19.06 -45.38 -20.64
N ILE A 25 18.03 -45.72 -21.42
CA ILE A 25 17.21 -44.72 -22.12
C ILE A 25 16.48 -43.79 -21.14
N LYS A 26 16.02 -44.31 -20.00
CA LYS A 26 15.40 -43.49 -18.94
C LYS A 26 16.42 -42.56 -18.29
N ALA A 27 17.62 -43.05 -17.96
CA ALA A 27 18.68 -42.24 -17.38
C ALA A 27 19.08 -41.08 -18.33
N ASP A 28 19.28 -41.37 -19.61
CA ASP A 28 19.59 -40.36 -20.63
C ASP A 28 18.45 -39.35 -20.81
N ARG A 29 17.19 -39.79 -20.70
CA ARG A 29 16.00 -38.91 -20.78
C ARG A 29 15.90 -37.98 -19.57
N GLU A 30 16.26 -38.45 -18.38
CA GLU A 30 16.28 -37.62 -17.17
C GLU A 30 17.44 -36.60 -17.19
N GLU A 31 18.62 -36.99 -17.66
CA GLU A 31 19.74 -36.06 -17.87
C GLU A 31 19.45 -35.02 -18.97
N ALA A 32 18.77 -35.41 -20.05
CA ALA A 32 18.36 -34.49 -21.11
C ALA A 32 17.34 -33.45 -20.61
N LYS A 33 16.41 -33.83 -19.72
CA LYS A 33 15.48 -32.89 -19.07
C LYS A 33 16.18 -31.94 -18.12
N ALA A 34 17.24 -32.37 -17.43
CA ALA A 34 18.05 -31.52 -16.55
C ALA A 34 18.85 -30.47 -17.34
N LYS A 35 19.35 -30.81 -18.54
CA LYS A 35 20.13 -29.89 -19.40
C LYS A 35 19.28 -28.85 -20.14
N ALA A 36 17.97 -29.06 -20.29
CA ALA A 36 17.11 -28.21 -21.11
C ALA A 36 16.61 -26.90 -20.46
N LYS A 37 16.96 -26.55 -19.20
CA LYS A 37 16.30 -25.42 -18.50
C LYS A 37 17.14 -24.44 -17.65
N PRO A 38 18.48 -24.35 -17.73
CA PRO A 38 19.21 -23.37 -16.90
C PRO A 38 19.01 -21.93 -17.38
N LYS A 39 19.07 -21.68 -18.71
CA LYS A 39 19.04 -20.31 -19.27
C LYS A 39 17.72 -19.58 -19.02
N MET A 40 16.60 -20.28 -19.14
CA MET A 40 15.27 -19.69 -18.90
C MET A 40 14.99 -19.46 -17.41
N LYS A 41 15.48 -20.33 -16.53
CA LYS A 41 15.37 -20.13 -15.07
C LYS A 41 16.21 -18.95 -14.58
N ILE A 42 17.44 -18.80 -15.08
CA ILE A 42 18.31 -17.67 -14.75
C ILE A 42 17.67 -16.35 -15.19
N ALA A 43 17.12 -16.29 -16.41
CA ALA A 43 16.46 -15.09 -16.93
C ALA A 43 15.26 -14.63 -16.08
N VAL A 44 14.44 -15.55 -15.56
CA VAL A 44 13.29 -15.24 -14.70
C VAL A 44 13.72 -14.71 -13.33
N ILE A 45 14.77 -15.28 -12.74
CA ILE A 45 15.27 -14.81 -11.44
C ILE A 45 15.89 -13.41 -11.58
N THR A 46 16.68 -13.19 -12.63
CA THR A 46 17.34 -11.90 -12.86
C THR A 46 16.36 -10.77 -13.12
N THR A 47 15.22 -11.03 -13.77
CA THR A 47 14.21 -9.99 -13.99
C THR A 47 13.49 -9.65 -12.69
N ALA A 48 13.09 -10.65 -11.91
CA ALA A 48 12.41 -10.44 -10.63
C ALA A 48 13.26 -9.61 -9.64
N THR A 49 14.56 -9.86 -9.55
CA THR A 49 15.46 -9.10 -8.65
C THR A 49 15.58 -7.63 -9.06
N ILE A 50 15.66 -7.33 -10.37
CA ILE A 50 15.72 -5.96 -10.87
C ILE A 50 14.45 -5.18 -10.53
N PHE A 51 13.27 -5.77 -10.72
CA PHE A 51 12.00 -5.12 -10.36
C PHE A 51 11.88 -4.81 -8.87
N VAL A 52 12.33 -5.70 -8.00
CA VAL A 52 12.33 -5.48 -6.55
C VAL A 52 13.26 -4.32 -6.16
N VAL A 53 14.48 -4.29 -6.72
CA VAL A 53 15.44 -3.20 -6.45
C VAL A 53 14.91 -1.86 -6.95
N LEU A 54 14.34 -1.81 -8.16
CA LEU A 54 13.71 -0.59 -8.69
C LEU A 54 12.52 -0.14 -7.82
N GLY A 55 11.68 -1.08 -7.36
CA GLY A 55 10.58 -0.77 -6.46
C GLY A 55 11.02 -0.14 -5.13
N ILE A 56 12.09 -0.66 -4.52
CA ILE A 56 12.66 -0.12 -3.28
C ILE A 56 13.26 1.28 -3.50
N LEU A 57 13.95 1.50 -4.62
CA LEU A 57 14.51 2.83 -4.97
C LEU A 57 13.40 3.87 -5.18
N VAL A 58 12.32 3.50 -5.87
CA VAL A 58 11.17 4.40 -6.06
C VAL A 58 10.46 4.66 -4.74
N ALA A 59 10.20 3.63 -3.93
CA ALA A 59 9.55 3.79 -2.64
C ALA A 59 10.37 4.67 -1.68
N SER A 60 11.68 4.45 -1.58
CA SER A 60 12.58 5.28 -0.77
C SER A 60 12.62 6.73 -1.24
N TYR A 61 12.69 6.97 -2.56
CA TYR A 61 12.60 8.32 -3.13
C TYR A 61 11.26 9.01 -2.85
N CYS A 62 10.14 8.29 -2.97
CA CYS A 62 8.81 8.79 -2.65
C CYS A 62 8.69 9.16 -1.16
N LEU A 63 9.23 8.33 -0.27
CA LEU A 63 9.25 8.59 1.17
C LEU A 63 10.16 9.78 1.52
N TRP A 64 11.32 9.91 0.87
CA TRP A 64 12.22 11.06 1.04
C TRP A 64 11.61 12.36 0.53
N LYS A 65 11.00 12.38 -0.65
CA LYS A 65 10.30 13.57 -1.16
C LYS A 65 9.14 14.00 -0.27
N ASN A 66 8.44 13.05 0.35
CA ASN A 66 7.37 13.37 1.30
C ASN A 66 7.92 13.92 2.62
N LYS A 67 9.07 13.42 3.12
CA LYS A 67 9.70 13.96 4.33
C LYS A 67 10.35 15.34 4.13
N ALA A 68 10.95 15.61 2.96
CA ALA A 68 11.50 16.93 2.64
C ALA A 68 10.43 18.04 2.66
N LYS A 69 9.17 17.69 2.32
CA LYS A 69 8.02 18.60 2.41
C LYS A 69 7.51 18.83 3.84
N CYS A 70 7.88 18.00 4.81
CA CYS A 70 7.49 18.17 6.21
C CYS A 70 8.42 19.10 6.99
N ALA A 71 9.72 19.11 6.67
CA ALA A 71 10.70 19.95 7.34
C ALA A 71 10.67 21.40 6.83
N ASP A 72 10.63 21.58 5.51
CA ASP A 72 10.63 22.91 4.85
C ASP A 72 9.32 23.70 5.08
N ARG A 73 8.21 22.98 5.36
CA ARG A 73 6.93 23.60 5.76
C ARG A 73 6.97 24.22 7.16
N MET A 74 7.78 23.69 8.07
CA MET A 74 7.80 24.15 9.46
C MET A 74 8.64 25.42 9.63
N GLU A 75 9.68 25.59 8.81
CA GLU A 75 10.49 26.82 8.76
C GLU A 75 9.74 27.98 8.08
N ASN A 76 9.04 27.72 6.98
CA ASN A 76 8.21 28.73 6.32
C ASN A 76 6.98 29.13 7.14
N TYR A 77 6.38 28.22 7.91
CA TYR A 77 5.23 28.53 8.78
C TYR A 77 5.61 29.50 9.91
N ARG A 78 6.78 29.31 10.54
CA ARG A 78 7.29 30.23 11.59
C ARG A 78 7.63 31.63 11.05
N LYS A 79 7.93 31.75 9.76
CA LYS A 79 8.24 33.01 9.10
C LYS A 79 6.99 33.80 8.68
N ASN A 80 5.94 33.10 8.24
CA ASN A 80 4.68 33.74 7.82
C ASN A 80 3.81 34.21 8.99
N ASP A 81 3.88 33.54 10.15
CA ASP A 81 3.09 33.92 11.35
C ASP A 81 3.51 35.28 11.93
N HIS A 82 4.75 35.71 11.65
CA HIS A 82 5.26 37.03 12.07
C HIS A 82 4.95 38.15 11.05
N GLU A 83 4.41 37.82 9.87
CA GLU A 83 4.12 38.76 8.77
C GLU A 83 2.60 38.95 8.56
N ILE A 84 1.73 38.08 9.09
CA ILE A 84 0.25 38.19 8.97
C ILE A 84 -0.39 39.03 10.12
N ASP A 85 0.40 39.65 10.99
CA ASP A 85 -0.09 40.72 11.89
C ASP A 85 -0.08 42.10 11.20
N ASP A 86 0.57 42.19 10.04
CA ASP A 86 0.73 43.40 9.23
C ASP A 86 0.27 43.10 7.79
N GLY A 87 -1.01 43.34 7.51
CA GLY A 87 -1.42 43.55 6.12
C GLY A 87 -2.73 42.92 5.73
N GLN A 88 -3.67 43.80 5.40
CA GLN A 88 -4.84 43.56 4.54
C GLN A 88 -6.09 43.03 5.24
N LYS A 89 -6.66 43.96 6.02
CA LYS A 89 -8.10 44.18 6.11
C LYS A 89 -8.69 44.41 4.72
N GLU A 90 -9.30 43.37 4.15
CA GLU A 90 -10.34 43.53 3.13
C GLU A 90 -11.65 42.97 3.72
N ASP A 91 -12.35 43.89 4.35
CA ASP A 91 -13.75 44.00 4.80
C ASP A 91 -14.78 42.90 4.39
N LEU A 92 -14.51 41.62 4.70
CA LEU A 92 -15.58 40.71 5.09
C LEU A 92 -15.68 40.73 6.61
N GLU A 93 -16.66 41.45 7.15
CA GLU A 93 -17.07 41.31 8.56
C GLU A 93 -17.66 39.91 8.78
N LEU A 94 -16.78 38.91 8.88
CA LEU A 94 -17.16 37.57 9.32
C LEU A 94 -17.45 37.66 10.83
N PRO A 95 -18.62 37.20 11.29
CA PRO A 95 -18.90 37.14 12.72
C PRO A 95 -17.87 36.23 13.39
N HIS A 96 -17.08 36.81 14.31
CA HIS A 96 -16.12 36.06 15.10
C HIS A 96 -16.86 35.39 16.27
N PHE A 97 -16.86 34.06 16.31
CA PHE A 97 -17.40 33.30 17.42
C PHE A 97 -16.25 32.76 18.28
N GLU A 98 -16.35 32.96 19.59
CA GLU A 98 -15.45 32.31 20.53
C GLU A 98 -15.68 30.79 20.51
N PHE A 99 -14.60 30.01 20.53
CA PHE A 99 -14.70 28.54 20.55
C PHE A 99 -15.59 28.04 21.69
N THR A 100 -15.51 28.67 22.86
CA THR A 100 -16.32 28.36 24.04
C THR A 100 -17.83 28.50 23.74
N ALA A 101 -18.22 29.58 23.05
CA ALA A 101 -19.62 29.80 22.67
C ALA A 101 -20.12 28.71 21.70
N VAL A 102 -19.30 28.35 20.71
CA VAL A 102 -19.61 27.29 19.74
C VAL A 102 -19.68 25.91 20.42
N ALA A 103 -18.76 25.63 21.35
CA ALA A 103 -18.76 24.40 22.11
C ALA A 103 -20.02 24.31 22.97
N ASN A 104 -20.40 25.36 23.69
CA ASN A 104 -21.63 25.38 24.50
C ASN A 104 -22.87 25.20 23.62
N ALA A 105 -22.96 25.94 22.51
CA ALA A 105 -24.08 25.85 21.57
C ALA A 105 -24.29 24.43 21.01
N THR A 106 -23.20 23.67 20.82
CA THR A 106 -23.24 22.30 20.30
C THR A 106 -23.22 21.22 21.38
N ASN A 107 -23.34 21.57 22.66
CA ASN A 107 -23.15 20.68 23.81
C ASN A 107 -21.84 19.89 23.71
N ASN A 108 -20.74 20.64 23.55
CA ASN A 108 -19.38 20.16 23.36
C ASN A 108 -19.23 19.17 22.20
N PHE A 109 -19.82 19.49 21.04
CA PHE A 109 -19.84 18.63 19.85
C PHE A 109 -20.40 17.22 20.14
N SER A 110 -21.49 17.16 20.92
CA SER A 110 -22.14 15.89 21.28
C SER A 110 -22.62 15.15 20.04
N ILE A 111 -22.45 13.83 20.03
CA ILE A 111 -22.90 12.96 18.94
C ILE A 111 -24.42 13.07 18.69
N ASN A 112 -25.19 13.38 19.73
CA ASN A 112 -26.64 13.55 19.64
C ASN A 112 -27.02 14.76 18.78
N ASN A 113 -26.13 15.74 18.66
CA ASN A 113 -26.33 16.94 17.86
C ASN A 113 -25.73 16.80 16.46
N LYS A 114 -25.24 15.62 16.06
CA LYS A 114 -24.64 15.42 14.74
C LYS A 114 -25.72 15.43 13.66
N LEU A 115 -25.59 16.37 12.72
CA LEU A 115 -26.44 16.49 11.54
C LEU A 115 -25.95 15.60 10.39
N GLY A 116 -24.65 15.33 10.31
CA GLY A 116 -24.07 14.51 9.26
C GLY A 116 -22.55 14.37 9.35
N GLU A 117 -21.97 13.59 8.45
CA GLU A 117 -20.51 13.45 8.29
C GLU A 117 -20.16 13.18 6.84
N GLY A 118 -19.04 13.75 6.39
CA GLY A 118 -18.44 13.46 5.09
C GLY A 118 -16.91 13.48 5.19
N GLY A 119 -16.22 13.47 4.04
CA GLY A 119 -14.74 13.40 4.01
C GLY A 119 -14.01 14.55 4.71
N TYR A 120 -14.71 15.64 5.01
CA TYR A 120 -14.19 16.81 5.70
C TYR A 120 -14.43 16.79 7.22
N GLY A 121 -15.19 15.81 7.73
CA GLY A 121 -15.51 15.68 9.15
C GLY A 121 -17.02 15.83 9.46
N PRO A 122 -17.38 15.69 10.75
CA PRO A 122 -18.75 15.79 11.22
C PRO A 122 -19.29 17.22 11.24
N VAL A 123 -20.60 17.35 11.04
CA VAL A 123 -21.38 18.58 11.19
C VAL A 123 -22.31 18.44 12.38
N TYR A 124 -22.29 19.40 13.29
CA TYR A 124 -23.11 19.42 14.50
C TYR A 124 -24.09 20.60 14.48
N GLY A 125 -25.33 20.37 14.87
CA GLY A 125 -26.30 21.41 15.15
C GLY A 125 -26.03 22.02 16.52
N GLY A 126 -26.34 23.29 16.65
CA GLY A 126 -26.28 23.99 17.93
C GLY A 126 -27.21 25.20 17.95
N MET A 127 -27.38 25.76 19.13
CA MET A 127 -28.16 26.98 19.36
C MET A 127 -27.31 27.96 20.16
N LEU A 128 -27.07 29.15 19.60
CA LEU A 128 -26.37 30.23 20.27
C LEU A 128 -27.23 30.82 21.40
N GLU A 129 -26.63 31.61 22.29
CA GLU A 129 -27.33 32.21 23.44
C GLU A 129 -28.46 33.18 23.04
N ASP A 130 -28.36 33.76 21.85
CA ASP A 130 -29.39 34.61 21.24
C ASP A 130 -30.54 33.80 20.59
N GLY A 131 -30.50 32.47 20.69
CA GLY A 131 -31.49 31.56 20.09
C GLY A 131 -31.24 31.26 18.61
N GLN A 132 -30.16 31.76 18.01
CA GLN A 132 -29.83 31.46 16.63
C GLN A 132 -29.38 30.00 16.47
N GLU A 133 -30.06 29.25 15.59
CA GLU A 133 -29.63 27.92 15.19
C GLU A 133 -28.40 27.99 14.28
N ILE A 134 -27.42 27.14 14.58
CA ILE A 134 -26.15 27.07 13.86
C ILE A 134 -25.81 25.63 13.46
N ALA A 135 -25.04 25.50 12.38
CA ALA A 135 -24.42 24.24 11.99
C ALA A 135 -22.89 24.40 11.99
N VAL A 136 -22.22 23.64 12.83
CA VAL A 136 -20.78 23.71 13.06
C VAL A 136 -20.10 22.53 12.40
N LYS A 137 -19.29 22.79 11.37
CA LYS A 137 -18.49 21.75 10.70
C LYS A 137 -17.13 21.64 11.37
N ARG A 138 -16.87 20.50 12.01
CA ARG A 138 -15.58 20.22 12.63
C ARG A 138 -14.66 19.54 11.62
N LEU A 139 -13.65 20.27 11.16
CA LEU A 139 -12.69 19.76 10.17
C LEU A 139 -11.91 18.56 10.72
N SER A 140 -11.80 17.51 9.91
CA SER A 140 -10.94 16.37 10.23
C SER A 140 -9.47 16.81 10.17
N ARG A 141 -8.61 16.22 11.03
CA ARG A 141 -7.17 16.53 11.05
C ARG A 141 -6.47 16.24 9.71
N SER A 142 -7.04 15.33 8.92
CA SER A 142 -6.56 14.97 7.59
C SER A 142 -7.11 15.86 6.48
N SER A 143 -8.11 16.70 6.75
CA SER A 143 -8.66 17.61 5.76
C SER A 143 -7.65 18.71 5.42
N GLY A 144 -7.44 18.94 4.12
CA GLY A 144 -6.57 20.01 3.62
C GLY A 144 -7.24 21.39 3.57
N GLN A 145 -8.42 21.54 4.16
CA GLN A 145 -9.20 22.79 4.17
C GLN A 145 -9.17 23.44 5.55
N GLY A 146 -9.22 24.78 5.61
CA GLY A 146 -9.17 25.59 6.84
C GLY A 146 -7.77 26.12 7.16
N LEU A 147 -7.70 27.26 7.87
CA LEU A 147 -6.46 27.76 8.48
C LEU A 147 -5.97 26.71 9.48
N LYS A 148 -4.71 26.30 9.37
CA LYS A 148 -4.03 25.41 10.31
C LYS A 148 -3.27 26.25 11.31
#